data_AF-A0A7H9EJZ6-F1
#
_entry.id   AF-A0A7H9EJZ6-F1
#
_cell.length_a   1.000
_cell.length_b   1.000
_cell.length_c   1.000
_cell.angle_alpha   90.00
_cell.angle_beta   90.00
_cell.angle_gamma   90.00
#
_symmetry.space_group_name_H-M   'P 1'
#
loop_
_entity.id
_entity.type
_entity.pdbx_description
1 polymer ?
#
loop_
_entity_poly.entity_id
_entity_poly.type
_entity_poly.pdbx_seq_one_letter_code
_entity_poly.pdbx_strand_id
1 'polypeptide(L)'
;MHATGIIAEYNPFHNGHQYQINWVKEHFPATTLVIAMSGNYLQRGEPACFDKWVRAREALQAGADLVVEIPFGLCMQPADRFAQSGVAVLQQLGVENLVFGAEHSDYDFKDLAQKSQDLTWDYQRYNISYAALYQQAVKEAVGFEITQPNDLLGLAYARAALALAPTLNLVPIQRQAAGYHDQKLPTGGHIASATAIRQNIHEPDMVKEFVGAQTWMDIKQENSVTWTNLWPLLRYRLLTATPEQLATIYGMAEGIQYRMQEQLQLAPVSLDFDAWLKKVKTKRFTYTRLSRLALATVLNISAAEVEQAWAHPFVRILGFNRTGQNYLSIQKKKIAWPVVTNVNKELKKTLLSLDYRVGKVYQMFNHQEQDMRRAPIRIGV
;
A
#
# COMPACT_ATOMS: atom_id res chain seq x y z
N MET A 1 6.44 -9.16 25.92
CA MET A 1 7.03 -8.30 24.87
C MET A 1 5.89 -7.55 24.23
N HIS A 2 5.94 -6.23 24.27
CA HIS A 2 4.99 -5.35 23.61
C HIS A 2 5.39 -5.13 22.15
N ALA A 3 4.43 -4.82 21.30
CA ALA A 3 4.72 -4.45 19.91
C ALA A 3 3.94 -3.24 19.45
N THR A 4 4.61 -2.43 18.63
CA THR A 4 4.08 -1.25 17.98
C THR A 4 4.18 -1.46 16.48
N GLY A 5 3.09 -1.21 15.78
CA GLY A 5 2.92 -1.44 14.37
C GLY A 5 2.90 -0.16 13.56
N ILE A 6 3.39 -0.24 12.33
CA ILE A 6 3.18 0.76 11.28
C ILE A 6 2.66 0.02 10.04
N ILE A 7 1.64 0.59 9.39
CA ILE A 7 1.17 0.14 8.07
C ILE A 7 1.83 1.06 7.02
N ALA A 8 2.57 0.48 6.07
CA ALA A 8 3.43 1.25 5.18
C ALA A 8 3.46 0.76 3.73
N GLU A 9 3.93 1.63 2.84
CA GLU A 9 4.28 1.29 1.45
C GLU A 9 5.77 1.50 1.17
N TYR A 10 6.40 2.51 1.79
CA TYR A 10 7.81 2.89 1.63
C TYR A 10 8.25 3.02 0.17
N ASN A 11 7.60 3.90 -0.59
CA ASN A 11 7.78 4.01 -2.04
C ASN A 11 8.44 5.33 -2.54
N PRO A 12 9.76 5.55 -2.39
CA PRO A 12 10.73 4.71 -1.68
C PRO A 12 10.72 4.98 -0.15
N PHE A 13 11.56 4.27 0.60
CA PHE A 13 11.88 4.68 1.97
C PHE A 13 12.56 6.06 1.97
N HIS A 14 12.25 6.93 2.94
CA HIS A 14 12.70 8.33 2.93
C HIS A 14 12.73 8.92 4.34
N ASN A 15 13.25 10.13 4.51
CA ASN A 15 13.50 10.74 5.82
C ASN A 15 12.23 10.92 6.67
N GLY A 16 11.08 11.17 6.05
CA GLY A 16 9.79 11.15 6.77
C GLY A 16 9.43 9.78 7.38
N HIS A 17 9.79 8.67 6.74
CA HIS A 17 9.61 7.33 7.29
C HIS A 17 10.62 7.04 8.41
N GLN A 18 11.88 7.48 8.23
CA GLN A 18 12.89 7.40 9.28
C GLN A 18 12.46 8.18 10.53
N TYR A 19 11.90 9.37 10.36
CA TYR A 19 11.34 10.17 11.45
C TYR A 19 10.26 9.39 12.21
N GLN A 20 9.31 8.78 11.50
CA GLN A 20 8.26 7.96 12.13
C GLN A 20 8.84 6.79 12.93
N ILE A 21 9.82 6.06 12.36
CA ILE A 21 10.48 4.94 13.07
C ILE A 21 11.21 5.44 14.32
N ASN A 22 11.96 6.54 14.21
CA ASN A 22 12.67 7.14 15.33
C ASN A 22 11.72 7.57 16.45
N TRP A 23 10.60 8.20 16.07
CA TRP A 23 9.56 8.60 17.01
C TRP A 23 9.02 7.41 17.79
N VAL A 24 8.74 6.28 17.12
CA VAL A 24 8.30 5.05 17.80
C VAL A 24 9.36 4.55 18.78
N LYS A 25 10.63 4.54 18.39
CA LYS A 25 11.71 4.08 19.26
C LYS A 25 11.92 4.98 20.48
N GLU A 26 11.71 6.27 20.33
CA GLU A 26 11.82 7.24 21.42
C GLU A 26 10.67 7.09 22.42
N HIS A 27 9.43 6.93 21.94
CA HIS A 27 8.23 6.91 22.78
C HIS A 27 7.86 5.50 23.28
N PHE A 28 8.33 4.46 22.59
CA PHE A 28 8.11 3.05 22.94
C PHE A 28 9.42 2.25 22.90
N PRO A 29 10.46 2.61 23.69
CA PRO A 29 11.82 2.06 23.55
C PRO A 29 11.94 0.55 23.81
N ALA A 30 10.99 -0.06 24.53
CA ALA A 30 10.96 -1.49 24.82
C ALA A 30 10.03 -2.30 23.88
N THR A 31 9.46 -1.65 22.86
CA THR A 31 8.56 -2.30 21.89
C THR A 31 9.32 -3.06 20.83
N THR A 32 8.74 -4.14 20.31
CA THR A 32 9.14 -4.66 19.00
C THR A 32 8.41 -3.86 17.93
N LEU A 33 9.17 -3.21 17.04
CA LEU A 33 8.61 -2.45 15.92
C LEU A 33 8.30 -3.38 14.74
N VAL A 34 7.02 -3.52 14.44
CA VAL A 34 6.49 -4.35 13.35
C VAL A 34 6.00 -3.47 12.21
N ILE A 35 6.46 -3.74 10.99
CA ILE A 35 5.97 -3.05 9.78
C ILE A 35 5.11 -4.02 8.97
N ALA A 36 3.83 -3.69 8.78
CA ALA A 36 2.96 -4.32 7.78
C ALA A 36 3.07 -3.52 6.48
N MET A 37 3.83 -4.05 5.52
CA MET A 37 4.23 -3.33 4.31
C MET A 37 3.55 -3.88 3.07
N SER A 38 3.09 -3.00 2.19
CA SER A 38 2.65 -3.39 0.85
C SER A 38 3.75 -4.13 0.09
N GLY A 39 3.36 -5.17 -0.66
CA GLY A 39 4.24 -5.92 -1.56
C GLY A 39 4.70 -5.09 -2.77
N ASN A 40 5.00 -5.73 -3.89
CA ASN A 40 5.52 -5.08 -5.10
C ASN A 40 4.54 -4.10 -5.78
N TYR A 41 3.28 -4.12 -5.36
CA TYR A 41 2.22 -3.27 -5.87
C TYR A 41 1.45 -2.65 -4.71
N LEU A 42 1.02 -1.41 -4.91
CA LEU A 42 0.58 -0.53 -3.83
C LEU A 42 -0.93 -0.32 -3.81
N GLN A 43 -1.43 0.24 -2.70
CA GLN A 43 -2.84 0.55 -2.45
C GLN A 43 -3.46 1.42 -3.54
N ARG A 44 -2.67 2.33 -4.13
CA ARG A 44 -3.12 3.28 -5.15
C ARG A 44 -3.11 2.73 -6.57
N GLY A 45 -2.72 1.46 -6.75
CA GLY A 45 -2.64 0.83 -8.06
C GLY A 45 -1.42 1.30 -8.85
N GLU A 46 -0.27 1.36 -8.21
CA GLU A 46 1.02 1.61 -8.83
C GLU A 46 2.01 0.51 -8.43
N PRO A 47 3.01 0.19 -9.27
CA PRO A 47 4.15 -0.60 -8.81
C PRO A 47 4.92 0.18 -7.72
N ALA A 48 5.50 -0.54 -6.77
CA ALA A 48 6.55 0.05 -5.94
C ALA A 48 7.77 0.34 -6.82
N CYS A 49 8.52 1.41 -6.54
CA CYS A 49 9.71 1.78 -7.30
C CYS A 49 10.84 0.78 -7.07
N PHE A 50 10.94 0.24 -5.86
CA PHE A 50 11.80 -0.89 -5.53
C PHE A 50 10.97 -2.06 -5.02
N ASP A 51 11.50 -3.27 -5.18
CA ASP A 51 10.78 -4.47 -4.77
C ASP A 51 10.61 -4.53 -3.25
N LYS A 52 9.73 -5.43 -2.81
CA LYS A 52 9.40 -5.63 -1.40
C LYS A 52 10.60 -6.04 -0.54
N TRP A 53 11.64 -6.65 -1.12
CA TRP A 53 12.83 -7.08 -0.39
C TRP A 53 13.78 -5.91 -0.14
N VAL A 54 13.98 -5.05 -1.14
CA VAL A 54 14.74 -3.80 -1.00
C VAL A 54 14.12 -2.95 0.09
N ARG A 55 12.83 -2.65 -0.01
CA ARG A 55 12.13 -1.82 0.97
C ARG A 55 12.09 -2.43 2.38
N ALA A 56 11.98 -3.77 2.48
CA ALA A 56 12.06 -4.44 3.77
C ALA A 56 13.45 -4.33 4.40
N ARG A 57 14.52 -4.45 3.60
CA ARG A 57 15.90 -4.25 4.06
C ARG A 57 16.09 -2.82 4.59
N GLU A 58 15.64 -1.82 3.84
CA GLU A 58 15.71 -0.41 4.23
C GLU A 58 15.01 -0.17 5.58
N ALA A 59 13.78 -0.68 5.73
CA ALA A 59 13.03 -0.57 6.97
C ALA A 59 13.75 -1.22 8.17
N LEU A 60 14.33 -2.41 7.99
CA LEU A 60 15.07 -3.11 9.04
C LEU A 60 16.36 -2.35 9.43
N GLN A 61 17.09 -1.81 8.45
CA GLN A 61 18.29 -0.99 8.69
C GLN A 61 17.94 0.34 9.38
N ALA A 62 16.79 0.92 9.02
CA ALA A 62 16.24 2.12 9.66
C ALA A 62 15.77 1.87 11.10
N GLY A 63 15.61 0.61 11.49
CA GLY A 63 15.36 0.22 12.87
C GLY A 63 14.08 -0.56 13.13
N ALA A 64 13.33 -0.97 12.10
CA ALA A 64 12.27 -1.94 12.29
C ALA A 64 12.84 -3.29 12.79
N ASP A 65 12.05 -4.00 13.57
CA ASP A 65 12.45 -5.31 14.10
C ASP A 65 11.90 -6.46 13.26
N LEU A 66 10.70 -6.31 12.72
CA LEU A 66 10.01 -7.28 11.89
C LEU A 66 9.28 -6.58 10.74
N VAL A 67 9.48 -7.05 9.51
CA VAL A 67 8.72 -6.59 8.33
C VAL A 67 7.94 -7.75 7.75
N VAL A 68 6.64 -7.55 7.57
CA VAL A 68 5.72 -8.50 6.94
C VAL A 68 5.05 -7.88 5.73
N GLU A 69 4.74 -8.70 4.74
CA GLU A 69 3.99 -8.29 3.55
C GLU A 69 2.49 -8.31 3.84
N ILE A 70 1.78 -7.26 3.44
CA ILE A 70 0.32 -7.28 3.25
C ILE A 70 0.09 -7.94 1.88
N PRO A 71 -0.54 -9.13 1.82
CA PRO A 71 -0.67 -9.87 0.56
C PRO A 71 -1.38 -9.05 -0.52
N PHE A 72 -1.02 -9.27 -1.79
CA PHE A 72 -1.46 -8.43 -2.91
C PHE A 72 -2.99 -8.25 -2.97
N GLY A 73 -3.76 -9.34 -2.82
CA GLY A 73 -5.22 -9.31 -2.86
C GLY A 73 -5.86 -8.50 -1.73
N LEU A 74 -5.16 -8.37 -0.60
CA LEU A 74 -5.53 -7.57 0.56
C LEU A 74 -4.99 -6.12 0.47
N CYS A 75 -3.93 -5.91 -0.31
CA CYS A 75 -3.22 -4.63 -0.44
C CYS A 75 -3.82 -3.70 -1.51
N MET A 76 -4.02 -4.17 -2.75
CA MET A 76 -4.47 -3.34 -3.88
C MET A 76 -5.98 -3.03 -3.79
N GLN A 77 -6.36 -2.26 -2.79
CA GLN A 77 -7.75 -2.04 -2.38
C GLN A 77 -8.05 -0.56 -2.14
N PRO A 78 -9.33 -0.14 -2.13
CA PRO A 78 -9.71 1.16 -1.59
C PRO A 78 -9.29 1.31 -0.11
N ALA A 79 -9.23 2.55 0.39
CA ALA A 79 -8.54 2.86 1.65
C ALA A 79 -9.13 2.16 2.89
N ASP A 80 -10.45 1.99 2.93
CA ASP A 80 -11.18 1.25 3.95
C ASP A 80 -10.74 -0.22 4.02
N ARG A 81 -10.72 -0.91 2.87
CA ARG A 81 -10.27 -2.31 2.77
C ARG A 81 -8.77 -2.46 3.00
N PHE A 82 -7.95 -1.54 2.51
CA PHE A 82 -6.50 -1.55 2.78
C PHE A 82 -6.22 -1.39 4.30
N ALA A 83 -6.93 -0.48 4.95
CA ALA A 83 -6.84 -0.30 6.40
C ALA A 83 -7.26 -1.56 7.16
N GLN A 84 -8.38 -2.21 6.77
CA GLN A 84 -8.79 -3.51 7.32
C GLN A 84 -7.69 -4.56 7.20
N SER A 85 -7.08 -4.69 6.02
CA SER A 85 -5.99 -5.63 5.78
C SER A 85 -4.78 -5.37 6.66
N GLY A 86 -4.31 -4.13 6.74
CA GLY A 86 -3.15 -3.77 7.56
C GLY A 86 -3.41 -3.99 9.05
N VAL A 87 -4.58 -3.58 9.55
CA VAL A 87 -4.99 -3.81 10.96
C VAL A 87 -5.10 -5.30 11.25
N ALA A 88 -5.69 -6.09 10.36
CA ALA A 88 -5.82 -7.54 10.53
C ALA A 88 -4.44 -8.23 10.60
N VAL A 89 -3.50 -7.85 9.73
CA VAL A 89 -2.12 -8.36 9.76
C VAL A 89 -1.43 -8.03 11.09
N LEU A 90 -1.55 -6.79 11.55
CA LEU A 90 -0.94 -6.37 12.83
C LEU A 90 -1.60 -7.06 14.04
N GLN A 91 -2.92 -7.25 14.00
CA GLN A 91 -3.66 -7.99 15.03
C GLN A 91 -3.16 -9.43 15.14
N GLN A 92 -2.99 -10.12 14.00
CA GLN A 92 -2.44 -11.48 13.99
C GLN A 92 -1.07 -11.56 14.65
N LEU A 93 -0.27 -10.51 14.51
CA LEU A 93 1.06 -10.42 15.11
C LEU A 93 1.04 -10.00 16.58
N GLY A 94 -0.11 -9.69 17.17
CA GLY A 94 -0.21 -9.28 18.57
C GLY A 94 0.31 -7.86 18.82
N VAL A 95 0.16 -6.97 17.84
CA VAL A 95 0.51 -5.55 17.96
C VAL A 95 -0.52 -4.82 18.82
N GLU A 96 -0.02 -4.00 19.74
CA GLU A 96 -0.84 -3.30 20.74
C GLU A 96 -1.04 -1.82 20.39
N ASN A 97 -0.07 -1.20 19.70
CA ASN A 97 -0.13 0.20 19.29
C ASN A 97 0.01 0.29 17.77
N LEU A 98 -0.85 1.05 17.09
CA LEU A 98 -0.70 1.40 15.67
C LEU A 98 -0.34 2.87 15.55
N VAL A 99 0.88 3.13 15.07
CA VAL A 99 1.40 4.49 14.85
C VAL A 99 1.25 4.86 13.38
N PHE A 100 0.63 6.01 13.11
CA PHE A 100 0.42 6.51 11.75
C PHE A 100 0.53 8.03 11.69
N GLY A 101 1.01 8.56 10.57
CA GLY A 101 1.03 10.01 10.35
C GLY A 101 -0.38 10.53 10.06
N ALA A 102 -0.70 11.70 10.60
CA ALA A 102 -1.94 12.44 10.34
C ALA A 102 -1.63 13.91 10.04
N GLU A 103 -2.47 14.57 9.25
CA GLU A 103 -2.43 16.03 9.12
C GLU A 103 -2.95 16.70 10.40
N HIS A 104 -3.92 16.08 11.09
CA HIS A 104 -4.41 16.51 12.39
C HIS A 104 -4.23 15.39 13.40
N SER A 105 -3.07 15.40 14.08
CA SER A 105 -2.73 14.36 15.05
C SER A 105 -3.50 14.46 16.38
N ASP A 106 -4.16 15.59 16.63
CA ASP A 106 -5.02 15.84 17.78
C ASP A 106 -6.44 15.28 17.62
N TYR A 107 -6.82 14.81 16.43
CA TYR A 107 -8.12 14.17 16.22
C TYR A 107 -8.25 12.89 17.05
N ASP A 108 -9.39 12.75 17.75
CA ASP A 108 -9.79 11.49 18.34
C ASP A 108 -10.36 10.56 17.27
N PHE A 109 -9.47 9.88 16.56
CA PHE A 109 -9.85 8.95 15.50
C PHE A 109 -10.77 7.82 15.98
N LYS A 110 -10.72 7.46 17.27
CA LYS A 110 -11.60 6.42 17.83
C LYS A 110 -13.02 6.94 17.95
N ASP A 111 -13.22 8.13 18.51
CA ASP A 111 -14.52 8.80 18.57
C ASP A 111 -15.08 9.07 17.16
N LEU A 112 -14.24 9.56 16.23
CA LEU A 112 -14.65 9.77 14.83
C LEU A 112 -15.11 8.47 14.16
N ALA A 113 -14.43 7.36 14.43
CA ALA A 113 -14.81 6.05 13.91
C ALA A 113 -16.11 5.53 14.54
N GLN A 114 -16.34 5.77 15.83
CA GLN A 114 -17.58 5.41 16.51
C GLN A 114 -18.77 6.20 15.96
N LYS A 115 -18.64 7.53 15.82
CA LYS A 115 -19.69 8.39 15.23
C LYS A 115 -20.02 8.01 13.79
N SER A 116 -19.02 7.54 13.04
CA SER A 116 -19.19 7.14 11.65
C SER A 116 -19.45 5.64 11.45
N GLN A 117 -19.62 4.84 12.51
CA GLN A 117 -19.68 3.39 12.40
C GLN A 117 -20.87 2.91 11.55
N ASP A 118 -22.07 3.38 11.87
CA ASP A 118 -23.34 2.95 11.27
C ASP A 118 -23.84 3.90 10.17
N LEU A 119 -22.90 4.50 9.46
CA LEU A 119 -23.25 5.36 8.34
C LEU A 119 -24.03 4.58 7.29
N THR A 120 -25.26 5.01 7.06
CA THR A 120 -26.10 4.58 5.95
C THR A 120 -26.13 5.72 4.95
N TRP A 121 -25.78 5.44 3.69
CA TRP A 121 -25.89 6.43 2.62
C TRP A 121 -26.45 5.78 1.36
N ASP A 122 -27.20 6.56 0.60
CA ASP A 122 -27.84 6.11 -0.63
C ASP A 122 -26.79 5.88 -1.73
N TYR A 123 -26.53 4.60 -2.03
CA TYR A 123 -25.61 4.16 -3.08
C TYR A 123 -26.12 4.49 -4.50
N GLN A 124 -27.39 4.87 -4.67
CA GLN A 124 -28.04 5.00 -5.98
C GLN A 124 -27.99 6.41 -6.57
N ARG A 125 -27.28 7.37 -5.96
CA ARG A 125 -27.10 8.69 -6.58
C ARG A 125 -26.18 8.60 -7.81
N TYR A 126 -26.82 8.44 -8.96
CA TYR A 126 -26.16 8.52 -10.27
C TYR A 126 -25.33 9.82 -10.36
N ASN A 127 -24.09 9.69 -10.83
CA ASN A 127 -23.13 10.77 -11.10
C ASN A 127 -22.22 11.26 -9.95
N ILE A 128 -22.30 10.68 -8.74
CA ILE A 128 -21.37 10.97 -7.63
C ILE A 128 -20.46 9.75 -7.38
N SER A 129 -19.18 9.99 -7.07
CA SER A 129 -18.26 8.90 -6.73
C SER A 129 -18.55 8.35 -5.32
N TYR A 130 -18.32 7.05 -5.10
CA TYR A 130 -18.44 6.44 -3.77
C TYR A 130 -17.65 7.19 -2.69
N ALA A 131 -16.44 7.64 -3.02
CA ALA A 131 -15.61 8.41 -2.09
C ALA A 131 -16.25 9.74 -1.67
N ALA A 132 -16.95 10.41 -2.59
CA ALA A 132 -17.63 11.66 -2.29
C ALA A 132 -18.91 11.44 -1.45
N LEU A 133 -19.68 10.38 -1.72
CA LEU A 133 -20.82 9.99 -0.89
C LEU A 133 -20.37 9.62 0.53
N TYR A 134 -19.27 8.85 0.64
CA TYR A 134 -18.66 8.50 1.91
C TYR A 134 -18.20 9.74 2.69
N GLN A 135 -17.52 10.68 2.03
CA GLN A 135 -17.08 11.93 2.67
C GLN A 135 -18.27 12.76 3.17
N GLN A 136 -19.35 12.84 2.40
CA GLN A 136 -20.57 13.53 2.82
C GLN A 136 -21.17 12.87 4.07
N ALA A 137 -21.33 11.55 4.06
CA ALA A 137 -21.88 10.81 5.19
C ALA A 137 -21.01 10.97 6.45
N VAL A 138 -19.68 10.87 6.30
CA VAL A 138 -18.73 11.13 7.39
C VAL A 138 -18.90 12.55 7.92
N LYS A 139 -18.95 13.57 7.06
CA LYS A 139 -19.17 14.96 7.47
C LYS A 139 -20.44 15.14 8.29
N GLU A 140 -21.54 14.54 7.83
CA GLU A 140 -22.84 14.60 8.52
C GLU A 140 -22.78 13.95 9.91
N ALA A 141 -22.06 12.84 10.07
CA ALA A 141 -21.91 12.18 11.36
C ALA A 141 -20.93 12.84 12.33
N VAL A 142 -19.81 13.37 11.83
CA VAL A 142 -18.74 13.93 12.68
C VAL A 142 -18.85 15.45 12.87
N GLY A 143 -19.64 16.13 12.04
CA GLY A 143 -19.91 17.57 12.11
C GLY A 143 -18.93 18.46 11.34
N PHE A 144 -17.89 17.91 10.72
CA PHE A 144 -16.89 18.65 9.95
C PHE A 144 -16.29 17.80 8.81
N GLU A 145 -15.61 18.45 7.86
CA GLU A 145 -15.01 17.76 6.73
C GLU A 145 -13.63 17.20 7.05
N ILE A 146 -13.45 15.89 6.83
CA ILE A 146 -12.14 15.22 6.84
C ILE A 146 -11.71 15.02 5.39
N THR A 147 -10.90 15.94 4.87
CA THR A 147 -10.48 15.94 3.46
C THR A 147 -9.06 15.48 3.24
N GLN A 148 -8.22 15.55 4.28
CA GLN A 148 -6.81 15.27 4.14
C GLN A 148 -6.53 13.77 3.98
N PRO A 149 -5.59 13.38 3.10
CA PRO A 149 -5.42 11.97 2.75
C PRO A 149 -4.97 11.07 3.90
N ASN A 150 -4.13 11.57 4.83
CA ASN A 150 -3.67 10.75 5.95
C ASN A 150 -4.68 10.75 7.10
N ASP A 151 -5.44 11.82 7.32
CA ASP A 151 -6.58 11.80 8.24
C ASP A 151 -7.67 10.81 7.78
N LEU A 152 -7.98 10.79 6.48
CA LEU A 152 -8.91 9.81 5.91
C LEU A 152 -8.44 8.37 6.11
N LEU A 153 -7.12 8.14 5.98
CA LEU A 153 -6.52 6.83 6.22
C LEU A 153 -6.51 6.49 7.72
N GLY A 154 -6.24 7.46 8.59
CA GLY A 154 -6.35 7.33 10.06
C GLY A 154 -7.76 6.95 10.50
N LEU A 155 -8.79 7.60 9.94
CA LEU A 155 -10.19 7.22 10.16
C LEU A 155 -10.48 5.81 9.67
N ALA A 156 -9.95 5.42 8.50
CA ALA A 156 -10.09 4.06 7.99
C ALA A 156 -9.43 3.02 8.92
N TYR A 157 -8.24 3.30 9.46
CA TYR A 157 -7.58 2.46 10.46
C TYR A 157 -8.42 2.35 11.73
N ALA A 158 -8.99 3.46 12.21
CA ALA A 158 -9.81 3.46 13.41
C ALA A 158 -11.09 2.64 13.25
N ARG A 159 -11.78 2.77 12.11
CA ARG A 159 -12.94 1.93 11.78
C ARG A 159 -12.57 0.45 11.70
N ALA A 160 -11.44 0.13 11.06
CA ALA A 160 -10.94 -1.24 11.01
C ALA A 160 -10.60 -1.79 12.40
N ALA A 161 -9.97 -0.98 13.25
CA ALA A 161 -9.64 -1.34 14.63
C ALA A 161 -10.89 -1.60 15.47
N LEU A 162 -11.92 -0.74 15.39
CA LEU A 162 -13.20 -0.97 16.08
C LEU A 162 -13.83 -2.32 15.71
N ALA A 163 -13.76 -2.72 14.45
CA ALA A 163 -14.36 -3.97 13.97
C ALA A 163 -13.51 -5.21 14.26
N LEU A 164 -12.19 -5.11 14.12
CA LEU A 164 -11.30 -6.27 14.10
C LEU A 164 -10.44 -6.39 15.36
N ALA A 165 -9.96 -5.28 15.90
CA ALA A 165 -8.97 -5.23 16.97
C ALA A 165 -9.30 -4.12 17.98
N PRO A 166 -10.39 -4.24 18.76
CA PRO A 166 -10.90 -3.16 19.61
C PRO A 166 -9.94 -2.75 20.74
N THR A 167 -8.93 -3.58 21.03
CA THR A 167 -7.85 -3.29 22.00
C THR A 167 -6.63 -2.60 21.36
N LEU A 168 -6.60 -2.43 20.04
CA LEU A 168 -5.51 -1.77 19.34
C LEU A 168 -5.54 -0.26 19.66
N ASN A 169 -4.48 0.23 20.29
CA ASN A 169 -4.32 1.63 20.60
C ASN A 169 -3.88 2.40 19.33
N LEU A 170 -4.57 3.50 19.02
CA LEU A 170 -4.28 4.32 17.86
C LEU A 170 -3.43 5.51 18.27
N VAL A 171 -2.28 5.67 17.62
CA VAL A 171 -1.29 6.69 17.98
C VAL A 171 -0.99 7.55 16.75
N PRO A 172 -1.84 8.55 16.45
CA PRO A 172 -1.57 9.48 15.37
C PRO A 172 -0.35 10.36 15.72
N ILE A 173 0.50 10.64 14.73
CA ILE A 173 1.63 11.57 14.87
C ILE A 173 1.52 12.68 13.82
N GLN A 174 1.95 13.89 14.19
CA GLN A 174 1.91 15.03 13.29
C GLN A 174 2.88 14.82 12.11
N ARG A 175 2.38 14.95 10.87
CA ARG A 175 3.25 14.91 9.69
C ARG A 175 4.13 16.14 9.63
N GLN A 176 5.44 15.93 9.45
CA GLN A 176 6.44 17.01 9.29
C GLN A 176 6.70 17.41 7.83
N ALA A 177 5.81 17.07 6.89
CA ALA A 177 6.04 17.31 5.46
C ALA A 177 5.26 18.52 4.94
N ALA A 178 5.80 19.17 3.90
CA ALA A 178 5.00 19.96 2.95
C ALA A 178 3.94 19.03 2.29
N GLY A 179 2.79 19.56 1.89
CA GLY A 179 1.53 18.80 1.73
C GLY A 179 1.60 17.52 0.90
N TYR A 180 0.62 16.61 1.08
CA TYR A 180 0.52 15.31 0.40
C TYR A 180 0.64 15.37 -1.15
N HIS A 181 0.41 16.55 -1.73
CA HIS A 181 0.46 16.84 -3.16
C HIS A 181 1.62 17.73 -3.61
N ASP A 182 2.59 18.03 -2.75
CA ASP A 182 3.80 18.70 -3.21
C ASP A 182 4.59 17.73 -4.07
N GLN A 183 4.42 17.93 -5.39
CA GLN A 183 5.13 17.27 -6.47
C GLN A 183 6.56 17.81 -6.61
N LYS A 184 6.87 18.94 -5.98
CA LYS A 184 8.19 19.54 -6.01
C LYS A 184 8.96 19.19 -4.75
N LEU A 185 10.26 18.94 -4.91
CA LEU A 185 11.17 18.86 -3.78
C LEU A 185 11.18 20.23 -3.06
N PRO A 186 11.12 20.26 -1.73
CA PRO A 186 11.11 21.51 -1.00
C PRO A 186 12.47 22.21 -1.12
N THR A 187 12.46 23.54 -1.18
CA THR A 187 13.68 24.37 -1.24
C THR A 187 14.34 24.59 0.12
N GLY A 188 13.82 23.95 1.18
CA GLY A 188 14.36 23.97 2.53
C GLY A 188 13.80 22.79 3.36
N GLY A 189 14.66 22.19 4.18
CA GLY A 189 14.35 20.99 4.97
C GLY A 189 14.76 19.68 4.28
N HIS A 190 14.69 18.58 5.04
CA HIS A 190 15.19 17.26 4.60
C HIS A 190 14.07 16.21 4.47
N ILE A 191 12.80 16.62 4.48
CA ILE A 191 11.64 15.74 4.34
C ILE A 191 10.81 16.18 3.14
N ALA A 192 10.71 15.31 2.14
CA ALA A 192 9.86 15.48 0.97
C ALA A 192 8.76 14.40 0.91
N SER A 193 7.73 14.64 0.09
CA SER A 193 6.72 13.62 -0.19
C SER A 193 7.34 12.48 -1.01
N ALA A 194 6.84 11.25 -0.82
CA ALA A 194 7.25 10.11 -1.62
C ALA A 194 7.03 10.36 -3.12
N THR A 195 5.96 11.09 -3.49
CA THR A 195 5.65 11.46 -4.87
C THR A 195 6.73 12.38 -5.47
N ALA A 196 7.15 13.43 -4.75
CA ALA A 196 8.20 14.33 -5.22
C ALA A 196 9.53 13.60 -5.41
N ILE A 197 9.87 12.67 -4.51
CA ILE A 197 11.07 11.84 -4.64
C ILE A 197 10.96 10.96 -5.89
N ARG A 198 9.83 10.29 -6.12
CA ARG A 198 9.64 9.43 -7.32
C ARG A 198 9.71 10.22 -8.63
N GLN A 199 9.22 11.45 -8.66
CA GLN A 199 9.30 12.29 -9.86
C GLN A 199 10.74 12.72 -10.21
N ASN A 200 11.64 12.71 -9.22
CA ASN A 200 13.05 13.10 -9.40
C ASN A 200 14.01 11.90 -9.20
N ILE A 201 13.49 10.67 -9.15
CA ILE A 201 14.28 9.47 -8.82
C ILE A 201 15.34 9.13 -9.89
N HIS A 202 15.13 9.61 -11.11
CA HIS A 202 16.06 9.48 -12.23
C HIS A 202 17.29 10.39 -12.12
N GLU A 203 17.27 11.35 -11.19
CA GLU A 203 18.38 12.25 -10.87
C GLU A 203 18.79 12.03 -9.40
N PRO A 204 19.53 10.95 -9.08
CA PRO A 204 19.74 10.49 -7.70
C PRO A 204 20.33 11.54 -6.76
N ASP A 205 21.12 12.47 -7.29
CA ASP A 205 21.75 13.52 -6.48
C ASP A 205 20.74 14.60 -6.06
N MET A 206 19.65 14.82 -6.81
CA MET A 206 18.57 15.75 -6.40
C MET A 206 17.79 15.24 -5.20
N VAL A 207 17.66 13.92 -5.05
CA VAL A 207 16.85 13.31 -3.99
C VAL A 207 17.65 12.91 -2.75
N LYS A 208 18.98 13.03 -2.81
CA LYS A 208 19.92 12.55 -1.79
C LYS A 208 19.62 13.07 -0.38
N GLU A 209 19.21 14.33 -0.26
CA GLU A 209 18.94 14.97 1.03
C GLU A 209 17.61 14.56 1.67
N PHE A 210 16.76 13.84 0.92
CA PHE A 210 15.42 13.46 1.36
C PHE A 210 15.30 11.97 1.72
N VAL A 211 16.36 11.21 1.52
CA VAL A 211 16.39 9.75 1.75
C VAL A 211 17.62 9.33 2.55
N GLY A 212 17.55 8.15 3.16
CA GLY A 212 18.68 7.55 3.86
C GLY A 212 19.78 7.10 2.89
N ALA A 213 20.99 6.88 3.43
CA ALA A 213 22.16 6.50 2.63
C ALA A 213 21.93 5.21 1.81
N GLN A 214 21.31 4.18 2.40
CA GLN A 214 21.00 2.94 1.68
C GLN A 214 20.01 3.19 0.53
N THR A 215 18.91 3.90 0.79
CA THR A 215 17.91 4.21 -0.24
C THR A 215 18.54 5.02 -1.37
N TRP A 216 19.40 5.97 -1.07
CA TRP A 216 20.15 6.70 -2.10
C TRP A 216 21.06 5.78 -2.93
N MET A 217 21.74 4.82 -2.31
CA MET A 217 22.52 3.82 -3.04
C MET A 217 21.65 2.94 -3.93
N ASP A 218 20.50 2.48 -3.42
CA ASP A 218 19.55 1.65 -4.17
C ASP A 218 18.98 2.44 -5.36
N ILE A 219 18.70 3.75 -5.21
CA ILE A 219 18.32 4.65 -6.32
C ILE A 219 19.42 4.75 -7.39
N LYS A 220 20.70 4.70 -7.01
CA LYS A 220 21.80 4.74 -7.99
C LYS A 220 22.05 3.42 -8.70
N GLN A 221 21.74 2.29 -8.05
CA GLN A 221 22.16 0.96 -8.49
C GLN A 221 21.02 0.14 -9.11
N GLU A 222 19.78 0.39 -8.71
CA GLU A 222 18.62 -0.38 -9.13
C GLU A 222 17.73 0.40 -10.11
N ASN A 223 17.13 -0.33 -11.04
CA ASN A 223 16.14 0.25 -11.95
C ASN A 223 14.81 0.44 -11.22
N SER A 224 14.42 1.69 -11.03
CA SER A 224 13.09 2.00 -10.49
C SER A 224 11.98 1.52 -11.43
N VAL A 225 10.97 0.83 -10.87
CA VAL A 225 9.81 0.38 -11.62
C VAL A 225 8.69 1.42 -11.50
N THR A 226 8.14 1.85 -12.63
CA THR A 226 7.08 2.85 -12.70
C THR A 226 5.98 2.43 -13.66
N TRP A 227 4.93 3.25 -13.76
CA TRP A 227 3.89 3.06 -14.77
C TRP A 227 4.43 3.06 -16.20
N THR A 228 5.58 3.69 -16.48
CA THR A 228 6.25 3.61 -17.79
C THR A 228 6.57 2.17 -18.18
N ASN A 229 6.94 1.32 -17.22
CA ASN A 229 7.25 -0.09 -17.47
C ASN A 229 5.98 -0.93 -17.70
N LEU A 230 4.89 -0.64 -16.97
CA LEU A 230 3.63 -1.38 -17.07
C LEU A 230 2.76 -0.92 -18.24
N TRP A 231 2.95 0.32 -18.71
CA TRP A 231 2.11 0.93 -19.72
C TRP A 231 2.04 0.13 -21.03
N PRO A 232 3.15 -0.37 -21.61
CA PRO A 232 3.08 -1.25 -22.77
C PRO A 232 2.24 -2.51 -22.54
N LEU A 233 2.29 -3.10 -21.35
CA LEU A 233 1.49 -4.29 -21.01
C LEU A 233 -0.01 -3.96 -20.91
N LEU A 234 -0.35 -2.80 -20.35
CA LEU A 234 -1.74 -2.34 -20.30
C LEU A 234 -2.29 -2.10 -21.71
N ARG A 235 -1.52 -1.42 -22.56
CA ARG A 235 -1.89 -1.18 -23.97
C ARG A 235 -2.14 -2.50 -24.68
N TYR A 236 -1.20 -3.43 -24.59
CA TYR A 236 -1.34 -4.76 -25.17
C TYR A 236 -2.64 -5.45 -24.70
N ARG A 237 -2.90 -5.46 -23.38
CA ARG A 237 -4.08 -6.13 -22.84
C ARG A 237 -5.38 -5.48 -23.30
N LEU A 238 -5.46 -4.15 -23.32
CA LEU A 238 -6.65 -3.43 -23.79
C LEU A 238 -6.90 -3.57 -25.29
N LEU A 239 -5.85 -3.75 -26.11
CA LEU A 239 -5.98 -3.97 -27.55
C LEU A 239 -6.38 -5.40 -27.90
N THR A 240 -5.99 -6.39 -27.07
CA THR A 240 -6.17 -7.82 -27.38
C THR A 240 -7.35 -8.45 -26.67
N ALA A 241 -7.78 -7.91 -25.53
CA ALA A 241 -8.91 -8.43 -24.78
C ALA A 241 -10.24 -7.94 -25.37
N THR A 242 -11.21 -8.85 -25.41
CA THR A 242 -12.61 -8.50 -25.68
C THR A 242 -13.21 -7.73 -24.48
N PRO A 243 -14.26 -6.91 -24.70
CA PRO A 243 -14.97 -6.26 -23.61
C PRO A 243 -15.47 -7.23 -22.54
N GLU A 244 -15.88 -8.44 -22.94
CA GLU A 244 -16.37 -9.49 -22.04
C GLU A 244 -15.24 -10.02 -21.15
N GLN A 245 -14.04 -10.23 -21.71
CA GLN A 245 -12.86 -10.60 -20.92
C GLN A 245 -12.46 -9.50 -19.96
N LEU A 246 -12.50 -8.24 -20.38
CA LEU A 246 -12.20 -7.09 -19.52
C LEU A 246 -13.23 -6.93 -18.40
N ALA A 247 -14.50 -7.25 -18.65
CA ALA A 247 -15.57 -7.20 -17.65
C ALA A 247 -15.32 -8.14 -16.45
N THR A 248 -14.53 -9.20 -16.60
CA THR A 248 -14.17 -10.10 -15.49
C THR A 248 -13.08 -9.57 -14.56
N ILE A 249 -12.40 -8.48 -14.95
CA ILE A 249 -11.30 -7.90 -14.18
C ILE A 249 -11.84 -7.26 -12.90
N TYR A 250 -11.12 -7.46 -11.80
CA TYR A 250 -11.48 -6.90 -10.50
C TYR A 250 -11.61 -5.37 -10.56
N GLY A 251 -12.73 -4.87 -10.05
CA GLY A 251 -13.06 -3.44 -10.04
C GLY A 251 -13.60 -2.89 -11.35
N MET A 252 -13.67 -3.70 -12.42
CA MET A 252 -14.35 -3.35 -13.66
C MET A 252 -15.84 -3.22 -13.39
N ALA A 253 -16.44 -2.10 -13.79
CA ALA A 253 -17.84 -1.83 -13.52
C ALA A 253 -18.41 -0.89 -14.57
N GLU A 254 -19.73 -0.98 -14.80
CA GLU A 254 -20.51 0.07 -15.46
C GLU A 254 -20.03 0.41 -16.89
N GLY A 255 -19.47 -0.56 -17.60
CA GLY A 255 -19.02 -0.36 -18.99
C GLY A 255 -17.74 0.47 -19.12
N ILE A 256 -17.00 0.73 -18.04
CA ILE A 256 -15.75 1.53 -18.10
C ILE A 256 -14.70 0.90 -19.03
N GLN A 257 -14.75 -0.42 -19.27
CA GLN A 257 -13.88 -1.11 -20.23
C GLN A 257 -14.01 -0.55 -21.65
N TYR A 258 -15.22 -0.20 -22.10
CA TYR A 258 -15.45 0.35 -23.44
C TYR A 258 -14.74 1.70 -23.58
N ARG A 259 -14.85 2.56 -22.54
CA ARG A 259 -14.15 3.84 -22.51
C ARG A 259 -12.63 3.67 -22.45
N MET A 260 -12.13 2.74 -21.64
CA MET A 260 -10.68 2.47 -21.56
C MET A 260 -10.12 2.08 -22.94
N GLN A 261 -10.82 1.21 -23.68
CA GLN A 261 -10.43 0.79 -25.02
C GLN A 261 -10.57 1.92 -26.04
N GLU A 262 -11.71 2.62 -26.06
CA GLU A 262 -11.94 3.76 -26.96
C GLU A 262 -10.86 4.84 -26.80
N GLN A 263 -10.59 5.26 -25.56
CA GLN A 263 -9.59 6.30 -25.30
C GLN A 263 -8.16 5.83 -25.62
N LEU A 264 -7.89 4.52 -25.58
CA LEU A 264 -6.63 3.96 -26.06
C LEU A 264 -6.54 3.94 -27.59
N GLN A 265 -7.60 3.57 -28.30
CA GLN A 265 -7.64 3.52 -29.76
C GLN A 265 -7.51 4.91 -30.39
N LEU A 266 -8.08 5.93 -29.75
CA LEU A 266 -7.94 7.33 -30.17
C LEU A 266 -6.59 7.95 -29.80
N ALA A 267 -5.81 7.32 -28.91
CA ALA A 267 -4.55 7.85 -28.42
C ALA A 267 -3.39 7.58 -29.40
N PRO A 268 -2.48 8.54 -29.60
CA PRO A 268 -1.24 8.26 -30.32
C PRO A 268 -0.41 7.22 -29.57
N VAL A 269 0.47 6.52 -30.30
CA VAL A 269 1.37 5.52 -29.72
C VAL A 269 2.30 6.12 -28.66
N SER A 270 2.68 7.39 -28.83
CA SER A 270 3.53 8.15 -27.91
C SER A 270 2.84 8.62 -26.62
N LEU A 271 1.51 8.47 -26.50
CA LEU A 271 0.81 8.91 -25.29
C LEU A 271 1.24 8.07 -24.08
N ASP A 272 1.65 8.74 -23.00
CA ASP A 272 1.98 8.09 -21.73
C ASP A 272 0.73 7.67 -20.94
N PHE A 273 0.96 6.92 -19.86
CA PHE A 273 -0.10 6.42 -18.99
C PHE A 273 -0.89 7.54 -18.32
N ASP A 274 -0.25 8.57 -17.80
CA ASP A 274 -0.92 9.64 -17.05
C ASP A 274 -1.83 10.48 -17.95
N ALA A 275 -1.38 10.77 -19.16
CA ALA A 275 -2.16 11.47 -20.17
C ALA A 275 -3.34 10.61 -20.67
N TRP A 276 -3.15 9.30 -20.83
CA TRP A 276 -4.24 8.39 -21.13
C TRP A 276 -5.25 8.31 -19.98
N LEU A 277 -4.79 8.20 -18.73
CA LEU A 277 -5.64 8.11 -17.54
C LEU A 277 -6.53 9.37 -17.39
N LYS A 278 -5.99 10.56 -17.69
CA LYS A 278 -6.74 11.83 -17.76
C LYS A 278 -7.88 11.78 -18.79
N LYS A 279 -7.67 11.13 -19.94
CA LYS A 279 -8.71 10.96 -20.97
C LYS A 279 -9.79 9.96 -20.54
N VAL A 280 -9.39 8.88 -19.86
CA VAL A 280 -10.34 7.88 -19.32
C VAL A 280 -11.17 8.43 -18.16
N LYS A 281 -10.62 9.37 -17.37
CA LYS A 281 -11.28 9.96 -16.19
C LYS A 281 -12.71 10.41 -16.45
N THR A 282 -13.62 10.01 -15.54
CA THR A 282 -15.01 10.52 -15.48
C THR A 282 -15.32 10.99 -14.06
N LYS A 283 -16.45 11.69 -13.83
CA LYS A 283 -16.84 12.11 -12.47
C LYS A 283 -16.99 10.93 -11.49
N ARG A 284 -17.48 9.79 -11.98
CA ARG A 284 -17.76 8.59 -11.18
C ARG A 284 -16.51 7.81 -10.78
N PHE A 285 -15.48 7.79 -11.62
CA PHE A 285 -14.24 7.07 -11.37
C PHE A 285 -13.14 8.04 -10.93
N THR A 286 -12.60 7.88 -9.72
CA THR A 286 -11.44 8.66 -9.26
C THR A 286 -10.16 8.20 -9.97
N TYR A 287 -9.12 9.03 -9.98
CA TYR A 287 -7.82 8.64 -10.54
C TYR A 287 -7.28 7.38 -9.86
N THR A 288 -7.32 7.30 -8.52
CA THR A 288 -6.88 6.13 -7.77
C THR A 288 -7.69 4.86 -8.07
N ARG A 289 -9.01 4.99 -8.33
CA ARG A 289 -9.83 3.84 -8.76
C ARG A 289 -9.42 3.37 -10.17
N LEU A 290 -9.16 4.29 -11.09
CA LEU A 290 -8.70 3.96 -12.44
C LEU A 290 -7.30 3.38 -12.45
N SER A 291 -6.37 3.89 -11.63
CA SER A 291 -5.02 3.32 -11.49
C SER A 291 -5.07 1.88 -10.96
N ARG A 292 -5.88 1.60 -9.92
CA ARG A 292 -6.11 0.21 -9.45
C ARG A 292 -6.71 -0.67 -10.55
N LEU A 293 -7.71 -0.18 -11.29
CA LEU A 293 -8.33 -0.93 -12.37
C LEU A 293 -7.35 -1.22 -13.52
N ALA A 294 -6.55 -0.23 -13.89
CA ALA A 294 -5.48 -0.37 -14.86
C ALA A 294 -4.46 -1.44 -14.41
N LEU A 295 -4.06 -1.42 -13.14
CA LEU A 295 -3.13 -2.40 -12.60
C LEU A 295 -3.75 -3.81 -12.56
N ALA A 296 -5.00 -3.93 -12.12
CA ALA A 296 -5.75 -5.19 -12.16
C ALA A 296 -5.86 -5.74 -13.59
N THR A 297 -5.99 -4.85 -14.59
CA THR A 297 -6.01 -5.22 -16.01
C THR A 297 -4.65 -5.73 -16.48
N VAL A 298 -3.55 -5.04 -16.15
CA VAL A 298 -2.17 -5.48 -16.46
C VAL A 298 -1.89 -6.86 -15.87
N LEU A 299 -2.26 -7.05 -14.61
CA LEU A 299 -2.00 -8.28 -13.86
C LEU A 299 -3.04 -9.38 -14.10
N ASN A 300 -4.08 -9.08 -14.88
CA ASN A 300 -5.21 -9.96 -15.19
C ASN A 300 -5.86 -10.57 -13.94
N ILE A 301 -6.23 -9.71 -12.99
CA ILE A 301 -6.80 -10.11 -11.70
C ILE A 301 -8.31 -10.18 -11.80
N SER A 302 -8.90 -11.31 -11.43
CA SER A 302 -10.35 -11.51 -11.34
C SER A 302 -10.91 -11.19 -9.96
N ALA A 303 -12.22 -10.94 -9.87
CA ALA A 303 -12.90 -10.76 -8.58
C ALA A 303 -12.80 -12.00 -7.68
N ALA A 304 -12.93 -13.21 -8.26
CA ALA A 304 -12.83 -14.48 -7.54
C ALA A 304 -11.46 -14.67 -6.86
N GLU A 305 -10.37 -14.25 -7.51
CA GLU A 305 -9.02 -14.34 -6.91
C GLU A 305 -8.85 -13.39 -5.73
N VAL A 306 -9.46 -12.20 -5.80
CA VAL A 306 -9.48 -11.27 -4.67
C VAL A 306 -10.30 -11.87 -3.53
N GLU A 307 -11.52 -12.36 -3.80
CA GLU A 307 -12.36 -13.03 -2.80
C GLU A 307 -11.64 -14.21 -2.14
N GLN A 308 -10.93 -15.04 -2.92
CA GLN A 308 -10.15 -16.15 -2.41
C GLN A 308 -9.03 -15.68 -1.47
N ALA A 309 -8.34 -14.58 -1.81
CA ALA A 309 -7.29 -13.99 -0.96
C ALA A 309 -7.85 -13.48 0.37
N TRP A 310 -9.06 -12.89 0.36
CA TRP A 310 -9.75 -12.47 1.58
C TRP A 310 -10.24 -13.65 2.43
N ALA A 311 -10.63 -14.76 1.79
CA ALA A 311 -11.07 -15.98 2.49
C ALA A 311 -9.89 -16.77 3.10
N HIS A 312 -8.68 -16.65 2.55
CA HIS A 312 -7.50 -17.39 2.99
C HIS A 312 -6.29 -16.45 3.21
N PRO A 313 -6.38 -15.51 4.16
CA PRO A 313 -5.29 -14.59 4.44
C PRO A 313 -4.12 -15.30 5.11
N PHE A 314 -2.93 -14.71 4.98
CA PHE A 314 -1.69 -15.25 5.54
C PHE A 314 -0.73 -14.15 5.98
N VAL A 315 0.21 -14.49 6.86
CA VAL A 315 1.28 -13.60 7.31
C VAL A 315 2.57 -13.99 6.59
N ARG A 316 3.04 -13.13 5.69
CA ARG A 316 4.26 -13.34 4.90
C ARG A 316 5.43 -12.56 5.50
N ILE A 317 6.45 -13.26 5.98
CA ILE A 317 7.60 -12.63 6.62
C ILE A 317 8.60 -12.20 5.54
N LEU A 318 8.93 -10.90 5.48
CA LEU A 318 9.94 -10.35 4.56
C LEU A 318 11.31 -10.23 5.22
N GLY A 319 11.37 -9.97 6.52
CA GLY A 319 12.63 -9.98 7.26
C GLY A 319 12.51 -9.55 8.70
N PHE A 320 13.58 -9.75 9.45
CA PHE A 320 13.66 -9.43 10.87
C PHE A 320 15.11 -9.23 11.35
N ASN A 321 15.28 -8.53 12.46
CA ASN A 321 16.51 -8.52 13.25
C ASN A 321 16.41 -9.51 14.43
N ARG A 322 17.38 -9.48 15.37
CA ARG A 322 17.35 -10.36 16.56
C ARG A 322 16.12 -10.16 17.43
N THR A 323 15.69 -8.92 17.66
CA THR A 323 14.48 -8.58 18.44
C THR A 323 13.22 -9.13 17.77
N GLY A 324 13.06 -8.90 16.46
CA GLY A 324 11.93 -9.40 15.70
C GLY A 324 11.91 -10.93 15.59
N GLN A 325 13.08 -11.57 15.51
CA GLN A 325 13.18 -13.03 15.54
C GLN A 325 12.66 -13.60 16.86
N ASN A 326 13.11 -13.04 17.99
CA ASN A 326 12.67 -13.44 19.32
C ASN A 326 11.17 -13.21 19.49
N TYR A 327 10.67 -12.04 19.09
CA TYR A 327 9.24 -11.73 19.10
C TYR A 327 8.43 -12.73 18.28
N LEU A 328 8.84 -13.00 17.04
CA LEU A 328 8.15 -13.95 16.15
C LEU A 328 8.14 -15.36 16.74
N SER A 329 9.22 -15.80 17.40
CA SER A 329 9.28 -17.13 18.05
C SER A 329 8.24 -17.29 19.17
N ILE A 330 7.93 -16.21 19.88
CA ILE A 330 6.94 -16.16 20.96
C ILE A 330 5.53 -16.07 20.35
N GLN A 331 5.32 -15.18 19.39
CA GLN A 331 3.99 -14.90 18.84
C GLN A 331 3.50 -15.98 17.88
N LYS A 332 4.39 -16.70 17.18
CA LYS A 332 4.00 -17.66 16.13
C LYS A 332 2.96 -18.69 16.56
N LYS A 333 2.93 -19.07 17.85
CA LYS A 333 1.94 -20.01 18.41
C LYS A 333 0.53 -19.42 18.59
N LYS A 334 0.41 -18.09 18.56
CA LYS A 334 -0.84 -17.33 18.75
C LYS A 334 -1.42 -16.81 17.42
N ILE A 335 -0.63 -16.81 16.35
CA ILE A 335 -1.07 -16.39 15.01
C ILE A 335 -2.06 -17.43 14.49
N ALA A 336 -3.28 -17.00 14.17
CA ALA A 336 -4.32 -17.87 13.60
C ALA A 336 -4.11 -18.10 12.10
N TRP A 337 -3.54 -17.10 11.40
CA TRP A 337 -3.23 -17.20 9.98
C TRP A 337 -1.98 -18.05 9.69
N PRO A 338 -1.90 -18.74 8.55
CA PRO A 338 -0.66 -19.40 8.13
C PRO A 338 0.50 -18.40 8.05
N VAL A 339 1.64 -18.76 8.66
CA VAL A 339 2.86 -17.96 8.63
C VAL A 339 3.81 -18.50 7.55
N VAL A 340 4.11 -17.66 6.56
CA VAL A 340 4.91 -18.03 5.40
C VAL A 340 6.27 -17.33 5.43
N THR A 341 7.33 -18.12 5.57
CA THR A 341 8.73 -17.64 5.48
C THR A 341 9.36 -18.04 4.15
N ASN A 342 9.36 -19.32 3.81
CA ASN A 342 9.90 -19.85 2.55
C ASN A 342 8.76 -20.31 1.64
N VAL A 343 8.80 -19.89 0.37
CA VAL A 343 7.82 -20.34 -0.64
C VAL A 343 8.31 -21.64 -1.26
N ASN A 344 7.45 -22.66 -1.21
CA ASN A 344 7.70 -23.96 -1.84
C ASN A 344 6.78 -24.16 -3.07
N LYS A 345 6.90 -25.32 -3.74
CA LYS A 345 6.14 -25.64 -4.95
C LYS A 345 4.62 -25.72 -4.74
N GLU A 346 4.18 -26.03 -3.52
CA GLU A 346 2.77 -26.19 -3.16
C GLU A 346 2.13 -24.84 -2.84
N LEU A 347 2.77 -24.04 -1.99
CA LEU A 347 2.29 -22.72 -1.60
C LEU A 347 2.09 -21.81 -2.80
N LYS A 348 3.01 -21.82 -3.78
CA LYS A 348 2.88 -21.01 -5.00
C LYS A 348 1.73 -21.42 -5.92
N LYS A 349 1.11 -22.59 -5.71
CA LYS A 349 -0.06 -23.06 -6.47
C LYS A 349 -1.36 -22.92 -5.68
N THR A 350 -1.27 -22.63 -4.38
CA THR A 350 -2.40 -22.57 -3.46
C THR A 350 -2.46 -21.18 -2.84
N LEU A 351 -2.04 -21.05 -1.59
CA LEU A 351 -2.14 -19.85 -0.75
C LEU A 351 -1.46 -18.61 -1.36
N LEU A 352 -0.30 -18.78 -1.99
CA LEU A 352 0.48 -17.69 -2.61
C LEU A 352 0.32 -17.61 -4.13
N SER A 353 -0.66 -18.29 -4.72
CA SER A 353 -0.79 -18.34 -6.19
C SER A 353 -0.86 -16.95 -6.83
N LEU A 354 -1.66 -16.05 -6.24
CA LEU A 354 -1.80 -14.67 -6.68
C LEU A 354 -0.52 -13.86 -6.46
N ASP A 355 -0.01 -13.79 -5.23
CA ASP A 355 1.21 -13.06 -4.87
C ASP A 355 2.43 -13.51 -5.69
N TYR A 356 2.59 -14.83 -5.89
CA TYR A 356 3.64 -15.38 -6.71
C TYR A 356 3.51 -14.93 -8.17
N ARG A 357 2.31 -15.01 -8.77
CA ARG A 357 2.08 -14.61 -10.16
C ARG A 357 2.40 -13.14 -10.38
N VAL A 358 1.90 -12.26 -9.51
CA VAL A 358 2.16 -10.81 -9.64
C VAL A 358 3.63 -10.50 -9.36
N GLY A 359 4.27 -11.22 -8.44
CA GLY A 359 5.72 -11.16 -8.23
C GLY A 359 6.52 -11.51 -9.49
N LYS A 360 6.12 -12.54 -10.25
CA LYS A 360 6.76 -12.88 -11.53
C LYS A 360 6.61 -11.79 -12.59
N VAL A 361 5.50 -11.05 -12.61
CA VAL A 361 5.36 -9.89 -13.51
C VAL A 361 6.33 -8.79 -13.11
N TYR A 362 6.42 -8.47 -11.82
CA TYR A 362 7.39 -7.47 -11.33
C TYR A 362 8.85 -7.86 -11.66
N GLN A 363 9.18 -9.15 -11.55
CA GLN A 363 10.50 -9.69 -11.89
C GLN A 363 10.94 -9.42 -13.34
N MET A 364 10.01 -9.20 -14.26
CA MET A 364 10.34 -8.84 -15.64
C MET A 364 11.09 -7.51 -15.73
N PHE A 365 10.94 -6.63 -14.73
CA PHE A 365 11.50 -5.29 -14.73
C PHE A 365 12.77 -5.15 -13.89
N ASN A 366 12.85 -5.83 -12.75
CA ASN A 366 14.03 -5.77 -11.87
C ASN A 366 14.98 -6.96 -12.01
N HIS A 367 14.57 -8.01 -12.73
CA HIS A 367 15.34 -9.25 -12.94
C HIS A 367 15.73 -10.00 -11.65
N GLN A 368 15.06 -9.71 -10.54
CA GLN A 368 15.29 -10.34 -9.24
C GLN A 368 14.16 -11.33 -8.91
N GLU A 369 14.50 -12.55 -8.47
CA GLU A 369 13.48 -13.51 -8.04
C GLU A 369 12.69 -12.95 -6.84
N GLN A 370 11.36 -13.02 -6.89
CA GLN A 370 10.52 -12.32 -5.91
C GLN A 370 10.02 -13.19 -4.75
N ASP A 371 9.98 -14.52 -4.89
CA ASP A 371 9.38 -15.38 -3.85
C ASP A 371 10.06 -16.73 -3.71
N MET A 372 10.24 -17.48 -4.80
CA MET A 372 10.86 -18.80 -4.72
C MET A 372 12.33 -18.66 -4.31
N ARG A 373 12.78 -19.51 -3.38
CA ARG A 373 14.18 -19.51 -2.86
C ARG A 373 14.62 -18.20 -2.18
N ARG A 374 13.72 -17.24 -1.97
CA ARG A 374 13.96 -16.05 -1.13
C ARG A 374 13.65 -16.39 0.31
N ALA A 375 14.68 -16.36 1.16
CA ALA A 375 14.51 -16.41 2.60
C ALA A 375 14.24 -15.00 3.15
N PRO A 376 13.56 -14.87 4.30
CA PRO A 376 13.42 -13.58 4.97
C PRO A 376 14.79 -12.95 5.25
N ILE A 377 14.88 -11.63 5.05
CA ILE A 377 16.08 -10.83 5.33
C ILE A 377 16.40 -10.91 6.81
N ARG A 378 17.69 -11.03 7.13
CA ARG A 378 18.23 -11.11 8.49
C ARG A 378 19.28 -10.03 8.68
N ILE A 379 19.07 -9.10 9.60
CA ILE A 379 20.03 -8.05 9.94
C ILE A 379 20.51 -8.24 11.37
N GLY A 380 21.84 -8.26 11.56
CA GLY A 380 22.45 -8.38 12.89
C GLY A 380 22.07 -9.67 13.63
N VAL A 381 21.95 -10.79 12.89
CA VAL A 381 21.56 -12.11 13.42
C VAL A 381 22.78 -12.95 13.76
#